data_AF-A0A736L7U9-F1
#
_entry.id   AF-A0A736L7U9-F1
#
_cell.length_a   1.000
_cell.length_b   1.000
_cell.length_c   1.000
_cell.angle_alpha   90.00
_cell.angle_beta   90.00
_cell.angle_gamma   90.00
#
_symmetry.space_group_name_H-M   'P 1'
#
loop_
_entity.id
_entity.type
_entity.pdbx_description
1 polymer ?
#
loop_
_entity_poly.entity_id
_entity_poly.type
_entity_poly.pdbx_seq_one_letter_code
_entity_poly.pdbx_strand_id
1 'polypeptide(L)'
;PYLNNIIKAATIEKERLIGIFVDGDFFPGQKDAFSKLEYDYENIKIIYRNDIDFSMYDKKLSEIYMENISKQESMPEEKRDYHLLQLLKKELSDIQEGNDSLIKSYLLDKGHGWFDFYRNMAMLKAGQLFLEADKVGRYDLSTNSGCIYLDADMIITEKLGGIYIPDGIAVHVERIDGRASMENGIIAVDRNNHPALLAGLEIMHTKFDADPYSDGVCNGIRKHFN
;
A
#
# COMPACT_ATOMS: atom_id res chain seq x y z
N PRO A 1 -11.54 -3.11 18.45
CA PRO A 1 -10.47 -3.23 19.49
C PRO A 1 -9.12 -3.60 18.85
N TYR A 2 -8.64 -2.74 17.94
CA TYR A 2 -7.57 -3.08 16.99
C TYR A 2 -6.22 -3.34 17.65
N LEU A 3 -5.80 -2.50 18.59
CA LEU A 3 -4.55 -2.72 19.32
C LEU A 3 -4.52 -4.07 20.05
N ASN A 4 -5.64 -4.46 20.66
CA ASN A 4 -5.76 -5.75 21.35
C ASN A 4 -5.68 -6.93 20.36
N ASN A 5 -6.25 -6.78 19.17
CA ASN A 5 -6.18 -7.80 18.11
C ASN A 5 -4.73 -7.97 17.62
N ILE A 6 -4.00 -6.87 17.41
CA ILE A 6 -2.60 -6.90 16.99
C ILE A 6 -1.73 -7.55 18.08
N ILE A 7 -1.92 -7.20 19.35
CA ILE A 7 -1.22 -7.83 20.47
C ILE A 7 -1.54 -9.33 20.54
N LYS A 8 -2.81 -9.71 20.34
CA LYS A 8 -3.22 -11.11 20.30
C LYS A 8 -2.53 -11.85 19.15
N ALA A 9 -2.46 -11.27 17.96
CA ALA A 9 -1.72 -11.83 16.84
C ALA A 9 -0.24 -12.04 17.18
N ALA A 10 0.42 -11.05 17.79
CA ALA A 10 1.82 -11.14 18.22
C ALA A 10 2.07 -12.21 19.28
N THR A 11 1.11 -12.46 20.18
CA THR A 11 1.22 -13.52 21.18
C THR A 11 0.98 -14.93 20.62
N ILE A 12 0.25 -15.06 19.50
CA ILE A 12 0.08 -16.32 18.78
C ILE A 12 1.30 -16.62 17.90
N GLU A 13 1.74 -15.64 17.11
CA GLU A 13 2.84 -15.73 16.14
C GLU A 13 4.17 -15.25 16.74
N LYS A 14 4.57 -15.78 17.90
CA LYS A 14 5.78 -15.35 18.63
C LYS A 14 7.09 -15.50 17.86
N GLU A 15 7.10 -16.36 16.84
CA GLU A 15 8.27 -16.65 16.00
C GLU A 15 8.32 -15.80 14.72
N ARG A 16 7.31 -14.96 14.47
CA ARG A 16 7.25 -14.05 13.33
C ARG A 16 7.35 -12.61 13.79
N LEU A 17 7.96 -11.77 12.95
CA LEU A 17 7.85 -10.32 13.07
C LEU A 17 6.41 -9.86 12.77
N ILE A 18 5.89 -8.98 13.61
CA ILE A 18 4.61 -8.30 13.45
C ILE A 18 4.87 -6.81 13.30
N GLY A 19 4.79 -6.30 12.07
CA GLY A 19 4.97 -4.88 11.76
C GLY A 19 3.68 -4.10 11.97
N ILE A 20 3.78 -2.92 12.57
CA ILE A 20 2.72 -1.91 12.63
C ILE A 20 3.24 -0.69 11.90
N PHE A 21 2.77 -0.50 10.67
CA PHE A 21 3.13 0.64 9.84
C PHE A 21 2.20 1.82 10.17
N VAL A 22 2.77 2.91 10.69
CA VAL A 22 2.02 4.04 11.25
C VAL A 22 2.43 5.36 10.61
N ASP A 23 1.49 6.28 10.53
CA ASP A 23 1.74 7.65 10.13
C ASP A 23 0.82 8.61 10.89
N GLY A 24 1.26 9.85 11.03
CA GLY A 24 0.56 10.88 11.79
C GLY A 24 1.49 11.77 12.60
N ASP A 25 0.99 12.96 12.96
CA ASP A 25 1.69 13.90 13.83
C ASP A 25 1.56 13.47 15.31
N PHE A 26 2.29 12.41 15.66
CA PHE A 26 2.27 11.84 17.01
C PHE A 26 3.07 12.70 17.98
N PHE A 27 2.47 12.98 19.13
CA PHE A 27 3.16 13.65 20.24
C PHE A 27 4.30 12.78 20.79
N PRO A 28 5.34 13.38 21.41
CA PRO A 28 6.46 12.63 21.99
C PRO A 28 6.01 11.48 22.91
N GLY A 29 5.06 11.72 23.82
CA GLY A 29 4.56 10.68 24.72
C GLY A 29 3.83 9.52 24.02
N GLN A 30 3.30 9.71 22.81
CA GLN A 30 2.74 8.62 21.99
C GLN A 30 3.85 7.79 21.36
N LYS A 31 4.95 8.43 20.91
CA LYS A 31 6.14 7.74 20.40
C LYS A 31 6.86 6.95 21.50
N ASP A 32 6.88 7.48 22.73
CA ASP A 32 7.36 6.76 23.91
C ASP A 32 6.49 5.53 24.20
N ALA A 33 5.17 5.65 24.07
CA ALA A 33 4.25 4.52 24.23
C ALA A 33 4.43 3.44 23.14
N PHE A 34 4.69 3.84 21.89
CA PHE A 34 5.07 2.92 20.82
C PHE A 34 6.37 2.18 21.13
N SER A 35 7.39 2.90 21.60
CA SER A 35 8.67 2.30 22.02
C SER A 35 8.48 1.30 23.17
N LYS A 36 7.59 1.62 24.12
CA LYS A 36 7.23 0.69 25.21
C LYS A 36 6.56 -0.57 24.66
N LEU A 37 5.68 -0.46 23.66
CA LEU A 37 5.04 -1.62 23.04
C LEU A 37 6.05 -2.56 22.36
N GLU A 38 7.05 -2.01 21.66
CA GLU A 38 8.14 -2.81 21.07
C GLU A 38 9.01 -3.50 22.15
N TYR A 39 9.19 -2.86 23.31
CA TYR A 39 9.89 -3.46 24.44
C TYR A 39 9.08 -4.60 25.08
N ASP A 40 7.78 -4.37 25.32
CA ASP A 40 6.88 -5.35 25.94
C ASP A 40 6.67 -6.58 25.06
N TYR A 41 6.73 -6.42 23.74
CA TYR A 41 6.53 -7.49 22.75
C TYR A 41 7.67 -7.48 21.72
N GLU A 42 8.69 -8.31 21.95
CA GLU A 42 9.91 -8.36 21.14
C GLU A 42 9.67 -8.53 19.62
N ASN A 43 8.61 -9.25 19.24
CA ASN A 43 8.25 -9.48 17.84
C ASN A 43 7.43 -8.35 17.21
N ILE A 44 6.93 -7.37 17.99
CA ILE A 44 6.27 -6.18 17.45
C ILE A 44 7.33 -5.17 17.00
N LYS A 45 7.11 -4.59 15.82
CA LYS A 45 7.93 -3.50 15.28
C LYS A 45 7.06 -2.36 14.79
N ILE A 46 7.28 -1.17 15.32
CA ILE A 46 6.63 0.06 14.88
C ILE A 46 7.49 0.67 13.78
N ILE A 47 6.90 0.90 12.61
CA ILE A 47 7.57 1.46 11.44
C ILE A 47 6.82 2.74 11.07
N TYR A 48 7.49 3.89 11.18
CA TYR A 48 6.88 5.16 10.78
C TYR A 48 7.03 5.35 9.28
N ARG A 49 5.97 5.83 8.63
CA ARG A 49 6.00 6.15 7.19
C ARG A 49 7.08 7.16 6.81
N ASN A 50 7.40 8.09 7.71
CA ASN A 50 8.46 9.09 7.53
C ASN A 50 9.88 8.47 7.46
N ASP A 51 10.07 7.28 8.02
CA ASP A 51 11.38 6.63 8.12
C ASP A 51 11.70 5.76 6.90
N ILE A 52 10.77 5.65 5.96
CA ILE A 52 10.85 4.77 4.79
C ILE A 52 10.91 5.61 3.51
N ASP A 53 11.90 5.31 2.67
CA ASP A 53 12.07 5.93 1.37
C ASP A 53 11.22 5.23 0.30
N PHE A 54 10.12 5.86 -0.07
CA PHE A 54 9.25 5.40 -1.15
C PHE A 54 9.54 6.05 -2.51
N SER A 55 10.57 6.90 -2.62
CA SER A 55 10.84 7.71 -3.82
C SER A 55 11.00 6.89 -5.11
N MET A 56 11.49 5.65 -5.01
CA MET A 56 11.63 4.73 -6.15
C MET A 56 10.32 4.37 -6.85
N TYR A 57 9.18 4.60 -6.20
CA TYR A 57 7.84 4.31 -6.70
C TYR A 57 7.06 5.59 -7.05
N ASP A 58 7.68 6.77 -6.93
CA ASP A 58 7.03 8.04 -7.22
C ASP A 58 6.97 8.30 -8.73
N LYS A 59 6.02 9.14 -9.13
CA LYS A 59 5.96 9.74 -10.46
C LYS A 59 5.39 11.14 -10.33
N LYS A 60 5.91 12.09 -11.11
CA LYS A 60 5.38 13.46 -11.10
C LYS A 60 3.95 13.46 -11.64
N LEU A 61 3.06 14.20 -10.97
CA LEU A 61 1.68 14.37 -11.42
C LEU A 61 1.64 15.09 -12.77
N SER A 62 2.54 16.05 -12.96
CA SER A 62 2.68 16.77 -14.23
C SER A 62 2.98 15.83 -15.41
N GLU A 63 3.85 14.84 -15.21
CA GLU A 63 4.15 13.81 -16.22
C GLU A 63 2.91 12.95 -16.53
N ILE A 64 2.21 12.47 -15.50
CA ILE A 64 0.97 11.70 -15.65
C ILE A 64 -0.06 12.50 -16.45
N TYR A 65 -0.28 13.77 -16.10
CA TYR A 65 -1.27 14.61 -16.77
C TYR A 65 -0.88 14.91 -18.21
N MET A 66 0.38 15.26 -18.48
CA MET A 66 0.86 15.52 -19.84
C MET A 66 0.77 14.29 -20.75
N GLU A 67 1.11 13.10 -20.23
CA GLU A 67 0.96 11.83 -20.96
C GLU A 67 -0.51 11.58 -21.33
N ASN A 68 -1.44 11.79 -20.40
CA ASN A 68 -2.88 11.64 -20.65
C ASN A 68 -3.43 12.69 -21.62
N ILE A 69 -2.99 13.94 -21.52
CA ILE A 69 -3.35 15.00 -22.47
C ILE A 69 -2.89 14.62 -23.87
N SER A 70 -1.62 14.22 -24.02
CA SER A 70 -1.06 13.78 -25.30
C SER A 70 -1.84 12.59 -25.88
N LYS A 71 -2.18 11.60 -25.04
CA LYS A 71 -3.01 10.47 -25.44
C LYS A 71 -4.39 10.91 -25.95
N GLN A 72 -5.08 11.81 -25.24
CA GLN A 72 -6.36 12.37 -25.68
C GLN A 72 -6.24 13.14 -26.98
N GLU A 73 -5.23 13.99 -27.12
CA GLU A 73 -5.02 14.82 -28.31
C GLU A 73 -4.57 14.01 -29.54
N SER A 74 -3.95 12.84 -29.36
CA SER A 74 -3.60 11.92 -30.44
C SER A 74 -4.81 11.25 -31.10
N MET A 75 -5.96 11.19 -30.42
CA MET A 75 -7.18 10.58 -30.94
C MET A 75 -7.92 11.54 -31.89
N PRO A 76 -8.71 11.01 -32.86
CA PRO A 76 -9.64 11.80 -33.64
C PRO A 76 -10.58 12.59 -32.72
N GLU A 77 -10.91 13.81 -33.12
CA GLU A 77 -11.68 14.75 -32.29
C GLU A 77 -12.98 14.14 -31.74
N GLU A 78 -13.71 13.40 -32.56
CA GLU A 78 -14.96 12.70 -32.20
C GLU A 78 -14.79 11.59 -31.15
N LYS A 79 -13.57 11.12 -30.91
CA LYS A 79 -13.24 10.05 -29.95
C LYS A 79 -12.61 10.57 -28.65
N ARG A 80 -12.39 11.88 -28.55
CA ARG A 80 -11.78 12.48 -27.36
C ARG A 80 -12.78 12.58 -26.23
N ASP A 81 -12.33 12.31 -25.02
CA ASP A 81 -13.06 12.66 -23.82
C ASP A 81 -12.74 14.12 -23.47
N TYR A 82 -13.61 15.03 -23.93
CA TYR A 82 -13.42 16.46 -23.71
C TYR A 82 -13.53 16.86 -22.24
N HIS A 83 -14.34 16.16 -21.45
CA HIS A 83 -14.47 16.46 -20.03
C HIS A 83 -13.19 16.11 -19.29
N LEU A 84 -12.67 14.89 -19.53
CA LEU A 84 -11.38 14.47 -19.00
C LEU A 84 -10.25 15.41 -19.44
N LEU A 85 -10.22 15.82 -20.71
CA LEU A 85 -9.18 16.73 -21.21
C LEU A 85 -9.21 18.10 -20.52
N GLN A 86 -10.40 18.62 -20.19
CA GLN A 86 -10.55 19.85 -19.41
C GLN A 86 -10.05 19.68 -17.98
N LEU A 87 -10.41 18.57 -17.33
CA LEU A 87 -9.95 18.26 -15.97
C LEU A 87 -8.42 18.12 -15.93
N LEU A 88 -7.82 17.37 -16.86
CA LEU A 88 -6.37 17.21 -16.94
C LEU A 88 -5.62 18.54 -17.07
N LYS A 89 -6.11 19.44 -17.93
CA LYS A 89 -5.48 20.76 -18.13
C LYS A 89 -5.61 21.64 -16.90
N LYS A 90 -6.75 21.57 -16.20
CA LYS A 90 -7.00 22.29 -14.95
C LYS A 90 -6.12 21.76 -13.82
N GLU A 91 -6.11 20.45 -13.60
CA GLU A 91 -5.30 19.83 -12.53
C GLU A 91 -3.82 20.06 -12.76
N LEU A 92 -3.34 20.03 -14.01
CA LEU A 92 -1.97 20.37 -14.36
C LEU A 92 -1.62 21.83 -14.02
N SER A 93 -2.53 22.78 -14.26
CA SER A 93 -2.28 24.19 -13.90
C SER A 93 -2.36 24.46 -12.41
N ASP A 94 -3.13 23.64 -11.68
CA ASP A 94 -3.41 23.82 -10.25
C ASP A 94 -2.40 23.09 -9.35
N ILE A 95 -1.40 22.38 -9.92
CA ILE A 95 -0.30 21.76 -9.15
C ILE A 95 0.45 22.85 -8.37
N GLN A 96 0.40 22.75 -7.05
CA GLN A 96 1.12 23.67 -6.16
C GLN A 96 2.63 23.42 -6.20
N GLU A 97 3.41 24.49 -6.09
CA GLU A 97 4.87 24.43 -6.05
C GLU A 97 5.35 23.48 -4.93
N GLY A 98 6.22 22.54 -5.28
CA GLY A 98 6.74 21.52 -4.35
C GLY A 98 5.88 20.27 -4.15
N ASN A 99 4.66 20.23 -4.72
CA ASN A 99 3.70 19.13 -4.59
C ASN A 99 3.52 18.29 -5.87
N ASP A 100 4.39 18.45 -6.86
CA ASP A 100 4.41 17.63 -8.09
C ASP A 100 4.97 16.22 -7.82
N SER A 101 4.18 15.39 -7.14
CA SER A 101 4.54 14.03 -6.73
C SER A 101 3.27 13.24 -6.41
N LEU A 102 3.12 12.06 -7.00
CA LEU A 102 2.03 11.14 -6.71
C LEU A 102 2.04 10.71 -5.24
N ILE A 103 3.22 10.44 -4.68
CA ILE A 103 3.33 10.08 -3.27
C ILE A 103 2.85 11.22 -2.36
N LYS A 104 3.26 12.46 -2.66
CA LYS A 104 2.84 13.62 -1.86
C LYS A 104 1.36 13.92 -1.98
N SER A 105 0.72 13.68 -3.13
CA SER A 105 -0.72 13.91 -3.26
C SER A 105 -1.53 13.04 -2.30
N TYR A 106 -1.14 11.78 -2.10
CA TYR A 106 -1.81 10.88 -1.15
C TYR A 106 -1.45 11.15 0.33
N LEU A 107 -0.42 11.95 0.63
CA LEU A 107 -0.20 12.46 2.00
C LEU A 107 -1.19 13.57 2.39
N LEU A 108 -1.69 14.30 1.39
CA LEU A 108 -2.65 15.38 1.60
C LEU A 108 -4.09 14.87 1.65
N ASP A 109 -4.32 13.63 1.22
CA ASP A 109 -5.60 12.95 1.36
C ASP A 109 -5.90 12.66 2.83
N LYS A 110 -7.14 12.94 3.25
CA LYS A 110 -7.63 12.70 4.62
C LYS A 110 -8.57 11.50 4.69
N GLY A 111 -8.82 10.83 3.57
CA GLY A 111 -9.66 9.66 3.44
C GLY A 111 -8.88 8.35 3.36
N HIS A 112 -9.55 7.35 2.80
CA HIS A 112 -9.01 6.01 2.62
C HIS A 112 -7.82 5.96 1.66
N GLY A 113 -7.79 6.85 0.66
CA GLY A 113 -6.69 6.93 -0.30
C GLY A 113 -5.31 7.08 0.35
N TRP A 114 -5.21 7.79 1.48
CA TRP A 114 -3.96 7.91 2.24
C TRP A 114 -3.42 6.55 2.67
N PHE A 115 -4.20 5.78 3.44
CA PHE A 115 -3.71 4.49 3.95
C PHE A 115 -3.71 3.40 2.88
N ASP A 116 -4.61 3.45 1.89
CA ASP A 116 -4.63 2.48 0.78
C ASP A 116 -3.39 2.59 -0.08
N PHE A 117 -3.02 3.82 -0.47
CA PHE A 117 -1.82 4.06 -1.26
C PHE A 117 -0.58 3.58 -0.52
N TYR A 118 -0.42 3.99 0.74
CA TYR A 118 0.75 3.62 1.53
C TYR A 118 0.78 2.14 1.94
N ARG A 119 -0.37 1.48 2.06
CA ARG A 119 -0.46 0.01 2.19
C ARG A 119 0.15 -0.69 0.99
N ASN A 120 -0.19 -0.27 -0.22
CA ASN A 120 0.37 -0.87 -1.44
C ASN A 120 1.89 -0.67 -1.51
N MET A 121 2.37 0.50 -1.14
CA MET A 121 3.80 0.85 -1.14
C MET A 121 4.57 0.06 -0.09
N ALA A 122 4.01 -0.09 1.11
CA ALA A 122 4.56 -0.95 2.16
C ALA A 122 4.61 -2.42 1.71
N MET A 123 3.59 -2.89 0.98
CA MET A 123 3.55 -4.25 0.43
C MET A 123 4.50 -4.46 -0.76
N LEU A 124 4.78 -3.42 -1.55
CA LEU A 124 5.84 -3.44 -2.55
C LEU A 124 7.22 -3.56 -1.90
N LYS A 125 7.47 -2.93 -0.75
CA LYS A 125 8.70 -3.17 0.03
C LYS A 125 8.69 -4.52 0.73
N ALA A 126 7.55 -4.98 1.23
CA ALA A 126 7.38 -6.24 1.97
C ALA A 126 8.46 -6.41 3.06
N GLY A 127 9.23 -7.50 3.06
CA GLY A 127 10.32 -7.73 4.01
C GLY A 127 11.39 -6.62 4.00
N GLN A 128 11.63 -5.96 2.86
CA GLN A 128 12.56 -4.83 2.77
C GLN A 128 12.15 -3.66 3.69
N LEU A 129 10.84 -3.51 3.98
CA LEU A 129 10.32 -2.47 4.86
C LEU A 129 10.92 -2.56 6.27
N PHE A 130 11.06 -3.77 6.80
CA PHE A 130 11.62 -4.01 8.13
C PHE A 130 13.14 -3.87 8.16
N LEU A 131 13.81 -4.24 7.07
CA LEU A 131 15.26 -4.06 6.90
C LEU A 131 15.63 -2.58 6.84
N GLU A 132 14.88 -1.81 6.07
CA GLU A 132 15.08 -0.36 5.88
C GLU A 132 14.81 0.43 7.16
N ALA A 133 13.83 0.01 7.96
CA ALA A 133 13.55 0.58 9.27
C ALA A 133 14.56 0.17 10.37
N ASP A 134 15.52 -0.72 10.06
CA ASP A 134 16.42 -1.36 11.04
C ASP A 134 15.67 -2.07 12.18
N LYS A 135 14.61 -2.81 11.84
CA LYS A 135 13.66 -3.43 12.78
C LYS A 135 13.68 -4.97 12.83
N VAL A 136 14.70 -5.61 12.28
CA VAL A 136 14.72 -7.08 12.14
C VAL A 136 15.01 -7.81 13.46
N GLY A 137 15.85 -7.25 14.33
CA GLY A 137 16.20 -7.87 15.61
C GLY A 137 16.86 -9.25 15.42
N ARG A 138 16.35 -10.27 16.13
CA ARG A 138 16.85 -11.66 16.05
C ARG A 138 16.14 -12.54 15.01
N TYR A 139 15.24 -11.98 14.22
CA TYR A 139 14.40 -12.73 13.28
C TYR A 139 15.07 -12.85 11.93
N ASP A 140 14.89 -13.99 11.26
CA ASP A 140 15.43 -14.20 9.93
C ASP A 140 14.53 -13.53 8.88
N LEU A 141 15.01 -12.43 8.31
CA LEU A 141 14.36 -11.74 7.20
C LEU A 141 15.39 -11.48 6.09
N SER A 142 15.02 -11.81 4.85
CA SER A 142 15.86 -11.59 3.67
C SER A 142 15.36 -10.40 2.86
N THR A 143 16.20 -9.86 1.98
CA THR A 143 15.85 -8.73 1.09
C THR A 143 14.68 -9.02 0.17
N ASN A 144 14.41 -10.30 -0.12
CA ASN A 144 13.35 -10.73 -1.02
C ASN A 144 12.17 -11.34 -0.27
N SER A 145 12.15 -11.27 1.06
CA SER A 145 11.07 -11.83 1.86
C SER A 145 9.75 -11.12 1.58
N GLY A 146 8.68 -11.90 1.46
CA GLY A 146 7.31 -11.43 1.33
C GLY A 146 6.73 -10.79 2.59
N CYS A 147 5.42 -10.54 2.57
CA CYS A 147 4.68 -9.95 3.67
C CYS A 147 3.22 -10.43 3.64
N ILE A 148 2.59 -10.52 4.81
CA ILE A 148 1.15 -10.74 4.94
C ILE A 148 0.59 -9.52 5.66
N TYR A 149 -0.12 -8.68 4.92
CA TYR A 149 -0.91 -7.59 5.46
C TYR A 149 -2.29 -8.10 5.89
N LEU A 150 -2.76 -7.61 7.03
CA LEU A 150 -4.09 -7.86 7.58
C LEU A 150 -4.65 -6.55 8.14
N ASP A 151 -5.93 -6.28 7.86
CA ASP A 151 -6.69 -5.30 8.62
C ASP A 151 -6.74 -5.72 10.10
N ALA A 152 -6.77 -4.75 10.99
CA ALA A 152 -6.66 -5.02 12.43
C ALA A 152 -7.92 -5.64 13.06
N ASP A 153 -9.01 -5.78 12.30
CA ASP A 153 -10.20 -6.55 12.66
C ASP A 153 -10.11 -8.03 12.26
N MET A 154 -9.11 -8.44 11.47
CA MET A 154 -8.82 -9.84 11.17
C MET A 154 -8.26 -10.55 12.42
N ILE A 155 -9.11 -11.30 13.11
CA ILE A 155 -8.74 -11.97 14.37
C ILE A 155 -8.00 -13.28 14.09
N ILE A 156 -6.69 -13.31 14.38
CA ILE A 156 -5.92 -14.55 14.40
C ILE A 156 -6.31 -15.40 15.61
N THR A 157 -6.67 -16.66 15.38
CA THR A 157 -7.10 -17.61 16.42
C THR A 157 -6.02 -18.64 16.78
N GLU A 158 -5.23 -19.07 15.79
CA GLU A 158 -4.12 -20.02 15.93
C GLU A 158 -2.98 -19.65 14.96
N LYS A 159 -1.82 -20.31 15.09
CA LYS A 159 -0.68 -20.08 14.18
C LYS A 159 -1.10 -20.39 12.74
N LEU A 160 -0.76 -19.52 11.80
CA LEU A 160 -1.06 -19.62 10.37
C LEU A 160 -0.26 -20.73 9.67
N GLY A 161 0.96 -21.00 10.14
CA GLY A 161 1.90 -21.88 9.44
C GLY A 161 2.37 -21.33 8.09
N GLY A 162 2.97 -22.18 7.24
CA GLY A 162 3.28 -21.82 5.86
C GLY A 162 1.99 -21.85 5.01
N ILE A 163 1.84 -20.86 4.12
CA ILE A 163 0.65 -20.75 3.25
C ILE A 163 1.10 -20.90 1.80
N TYR A 164 0.27 -21.56 0.99
CA TYR A 164 0.45 -21.66 -0.46
C TYR A 164 -0.49 -20.68 -1.15
N ILE A 165 0.05 -19.73 -1.89
CA ILE A 165 -0.70 -18.71 -2.63
C ILE A 165 -0.30 -18.73 -4.12
N PRO A 166 -1.27 -18.59 -5.04
CA PRO A 166 -1.00 -18.72 -6.47
C PRO A 166 -0.06 -17.61 -6.96
N ASP A 167 0.99 -18.01 -7.68
CA ASP A 167 2.08 -17.14 -8.17
C ASP A 167 2.73 -16.22 -7.12
N GLY A 168 2.53 -16.52 -5.84
CA GLY A 168 3.07 -15.70 -4.76
C GLY A 168 2.18 -14.53 -4.34
N ILE A 169 0.90 -14.45 -4.74
CA ILE A 169 -0.04 -13.41 -4.26
C ILE A 169 -1.45 -13.97 -3.96
N ALA A 170 -2.07 -13.47 -2.89
CA ALA A 170 -3.50 -13.66 -2.62
C ALA A 170 -4.07 -12.43 -1.89
N VAL A 171 -5.37 -12.18 -2.08
CA VAL A 171 -6.09 -11.08 -1.42
C VAL A 171 -7.39 -11.54 -0.76
N HIS A 172 -7.93 -10.71 0.13
CA HIS A 172 -9.25 -10.96 0.72
C HIS A 172 -10.33 -10.98 -0.38
N VAL A 173 -11.36 -11.79 -0.16
CA VAL A 173 -12.58 -11.79 -0.98
C VAL A 173 -13.77 -11.70 -0.04
N GLU A 174 -14.43 -10.56 -0.04
CA GLU A 174 -15.68 -10.39 0.69
C GLU A 174 -16.85 -10.93 -0.14
N ARG A 175 -17.86 -11.49 0.54
CA ARG A 175 -19.06 -12.02 -0.09
C ARG A 175 -20.32 -11.46 0.56
N ILE A 176 -21.09 -10.71 -0.22
CA ILE A 176 -22.36 -10.11 0.19
C ILE A 176 -23.43 -10.49 -0.83
N ASP A 177 -24.55 -11.04 -0.37
CA ASP A 177 -25.72 -11.37 -1.19
C ASP A 177 -25.40 -12.16 -2.48
N GLY A 178 -24.47 -13.12 -2.38
CA GLY A 178 -24.05 -13.96 -3.50
C GLY A 178 -23.08 -13.31 -4.49
N ARG A 179 -22.70 -12.04 -4.27
CA ARG A 179 -21.63 -11.37 -5.00
C ARG A 179 -20.31 -11.52 -4.26
N ALA A 180 -19.22 -11.56 -5.01
CA ALA A 180 -17.86 -11.58 -4.48
C ALA A 180 -17.10 -10.36 -4.99
N SER A 181 -16.35 -9.72 -4.11
CA SER A 181 -15.47 -8.58 -4.43
C SER A 181 -14.07 -8.88 -3.92
N MET A 182 -13.05 -8.47 -4.69
CA MET A 182 -11.67 -8.48 -4.20
C MET A 182 -11.53 -7.34 -3.20
N GLU A 183 -10.97 -7.61 -2.04
CA GLU A 183 -10.78 -6.63 -0.97
C GLU A 183 -9.30 -6.53 -0.57
N ASN A 184 -8.86 -5.35 -0.15
CA ASN A 184 -7.47 -5.13 0.26
C ASN A 184 -7.23 -5.29 1.78
N GLY A 185 -8.24 -5.76 2.52
CA GLY A 185 -8.11 -6.04 3.96
C GLY A 185 -7.23 -7.24 4.30
N ILE A 186 -6.88 -8.07 3.32
CA ILE A 186 -5.78 -9.04 3.40
C ILE A 186 -5.01 -8.95 2.09
N ILE A 187 -3.69 -8.80 2.16
CA ILE A 187 -2.80 -8.92 1.01
C ILE A 187 -1.61 -9.77 1.46
N ALA A 188 -1.45 -10.93 0.85
CA ALA A 188 -0.29 -11.78 1.06
C ALA A 188 0.57 -11.78 -0.21
N VAL A 189 1.87 -11.51 -0.07
CA VAL A 189 2.87 -11.63 -1.13
C VAL A 189 4.04 -12.48 -0.65
N ASP A 190 4.62 -13.30 -1.53
CA ASP A 190 5.77 -14.15 -1.22
C ASP A 190 7.12 -13.43 -1.34
N ARG A 191 7.14 -12.30 -2.06
CA ARG A 191 8.32 -11.48 -2.32
C ARG A 191 8.00 -9.99 -2.39
N ASN A 192 9.00 -9.15 -2.14
CA ASN A 192 8.91 -7.72 -2.43
C ASN A 192 8.77 -7.47 -3.94
N ASN A 193 8.27 -6.28 -4.31
CA ASN A 193 8.03 -5.87 -5.70
C ASN A 193 7.25 -6.92 -6.50
N HIS A 194 6.23 -7.52 -5.88
CA HIS A 194 5.42 -8.55 -6.53
C HIS A 194 4.81 -8.00 -7.84
N PRO A 195 4.91 -8.72 -8.98
CA PRO A 195 4.50 -8.19 -10.29
C PRO A 195 3.06 -7.69 -10.36
N ALA A 196 2.12 -8.34 -9.67
CA ALA A 196 0.72 -7.89 -9.59
C ALA A 196 0.55 -6.51 -8.92
N LEU A 197 1.34 -6.20 -7.88
CA LEU A 197 1.31 -4.88 -7.23
C LEU A 197 2.05 -3.83 -8.07
N LEU A 198 3.12 -4.22 -8.78
CA LEU A 198 3.78 -3.35 -9.76
C LEU A 198 2.84 -3.01 -10.92
N ALA A 199 2.04 -3.96 -11.39
CA ALA A 199 1.02 -3.73 -12.41
C ALA A 199 -0.05 -2.74 -11.92
N GLY A 200 -0.42 -2.81 -10.64
CA GLY A 200 -1.29 -1.82 -10.00
C GLY A 200 -0.64 -0.44 -9.93
N LEU A 201 0.61 -0.36 -9.47
CA LEU A 201 1.38 0.89 -9.46
C LEU A 201 1.52 1.50 -10.86
N GLU A 202 1.71 0.68 -11.89
CA GLU A 202 1.76 1.15 -13.28
C GLU A 202 0.42 1.77 -13.72
N ILE A 203 -0.71 1.23 -13.27
CA ILE A 203 -2.02 1.85 -13.49
C ILE A 203 -2.09 3.21 -12.76
N MET A 204 -1.65 3.29 -11.50
CA MET A 204 -1.58 4.55 -10.75
C MET A 204 -0.68 5.59 -11.42
N HIS A 205 0.40 5.16 -12.09
CA HIS A 205 1.33 6.01 -12.85
C HIS A 205 0.82 6.43 -14.23
N THR A 206 -0.36 5.93 -14.64
CA THR A 206 -0.87 6.12 -16.01
C THR A 206 -2.28 6.69 -16.03
N LYS A 207 -3.16 6.25 -15.13
CA LYS A 207 -4.58 6.63 -15.13
C LYS A 207 -4.77 7.90 -14.29
N PHE A 208 -5.43 8.89 -14.88
CA PHE A 208 -5.91 10.05 -14.12
C PHE A 208 -6.96 9.63 -13.09
N ASP A 209 -6.85 10.16 -11.87
CA ASP A 209 -7.77 9.86 -10.76
C ASP A 209 -7.88 8.35 -10.47
N ALA A 210 -6.74 7.67 -10.47
CA ALA A 210 -6.67 6.26 -10.14
C ALA A 210 -6.87 6.04 -8.63
N ASP A 211 -7.63 5.01 -8.27
CA ASP A 211 -7.90 4.69 -6.86
C ASP A 211 -6.91 3.61 -6.36
N PRO A 212 -6.14 3.84 -5.28
CA PRO A 212 -5.15 2.89 -4.80
C PRO A 212 -5.73 1.52 -4.43
N TYR A 213 -7.00 1.45 -4.01
CA TYR A 213 -7.65 0.18 -3.73
C TYR A 213 -8.01 -0.57 -5.03
N SER A 214 -8.89 0.00 -5.84
CA SER A 214 -9.47 -0.69 -6.99
C SER A 214 -8.52 -0.74 -8.19
N ASP A 215 -7.71 0.30 -8.43
CA ASP A 215 -6.71 0.30 -9.48
C ASP A 215 -5.37 -0.30 -9.00
N GLY A 216 -4.90 0.17 -7.84
CA GLY A 216 -3.60 -0.23 -7.29
C GLY A 216 -3.52 -1.68 -6.80
N VAL A 217 -4.64 -2.31 -6.42
CA VAL A 217 -4.70 -3.72 -6.02
C VAL A 217 -5.55 -4.53 -6.98
N CYS A 218 -6.86 -4.25 -7.06
CA CYS A 218 -7.79 -5.14 -7.75
C CYS A 218 -7.50 -5.23 -9.26
N ASN A 219 -7.36 -4.10 -9.95
CA ASN A 219 -7.06 -4.08 -11.38
C ASN A 219 -5.62 -4.47 -11.68
N GLY A 220 -4.67 -4.23 -10.76
CA GLY A 220 -3.31 -4.78 -10.84
C GLY A 220 -3.29 -6.31 -10.86
N ILE A 221 -4.03 -6.94 -9.94
CA ILE A 221 -4.20 -8.40 -9.87
C ILE A 221 -4.92 -8.93 -11.12
N ARG A 222 -5.99 -8.28 -11.56
CA ARG A 222 -6.68 -8.65 -12.81
C ARG A 222 -5.72 -8.59 -14.01
N LYS A 223 -4.96 -7.51 -14.15
CA LYS A 223 -3.95 -7.38 -15.23
C LYS A 223 -2.90 -8.50 -15.18
N HIS A 224 -2.46 -8.89 -13.98
CA HIS A 224 -1.46 -9.95 -13.79
C HIS A 224 -1.97 -11.35 -14.18
N PHE A 225 -3.23 -11.66 -13.85
CA PHE A 225 -3.83 -12.97 -14.13
C PHE A 225 -4.67 -13.02 -15.43
N ASN A 226 -4.72 -11.92 -16.18
CA ASN A 226 -5.56 -11.71 -17.38
C ASN A 226 -7.07 -11.90 -17.13
#